data_AF-A5TUC7-F1
#
_entry.id   AF-A5TUC7-F1
#
_cell.length_a   1.000
_cell.length_b   1.000
_cell.length_c   1.000
_cell.angle_alpha   90.00
_cell.angle_beta   90.00
_cell.angle_gamma   90.00
#
_symmetry.space_group_name_H-M   'P 1'
#
loop_
_entity.id
_entity.type
_entity.pdbx_description
1 polymer ?
#
loop_
_entity_poly.entity_id
_entity_poly.type
_entity_poly.pdbx_seq_one_letter_code
_entity_poly.pdbx_strand_id
1 'polypeptide(L)'
;MEVDIEMAENKNFLEQEEKFLKESLEKYRTENQKEEINLEKEIQELEEEMKRMEEENPSIIEESKEFWDNLSIKDDDENDLENEEVNTEKKERVYTLKNKTKIIYKYEKNTIDLDDCRAKLAKIEKYNKDGKIEVECFYHYGFLKKIIYYNEDQTINNIDYFNIYYNNEQPSISSVYSFFISKMDKYFKIKNLEEKNIKIYANTEYGFKFLGNYPSNMIKTNKESLILKILIDDIEIEQEDIEYFIDDLKSFPTITEYYSNNKIIKKDIFKVERVMEISDNLFFNANLTLQGVLEKTEYYNKDNKVDKIKEINKFIYVTEAGFSEYFPRIEF
;
A
#
# COMPACT_ATOMS: atom_id res chain seq x y z
N MET A 1 -17.29 -31.95 -24.47
CA MET A 1 -18.25 -32.44 -23.45
C MET A 1 -17.82 -32.03 -22.05
N GLU A 2 -16.63 -32.39 -21.54
CA GLU A 2 -16.10 -31.84 -20.26
C GLU A 2 -15.90 -30.32 -20.31
N VAL A 3 -15.24 -29.81 -21.36
CA VAL A 3 -15.02 -28.36 -21.57
C VAL A 3 -16.34 -27.57 -21.70
N ASP A 4 -17.36 -28.17 -22.31
CA ASP A 4 -18.66 -27.51 -22.52
C ASP A 4 -19.50 -27.45 -21.23
N ILE A 5 -19.34 -28.44 -20.33
CA ILE A 5 -19.97 -28.45 -19.01
C ILE A 5 -19.30 -27.42 -18.10
N GLU A 6 -17.96 -27.35 -18.11
CA GLU A 6 -17.17 -26.38 -17.34
C GLU A 6 -17.47 -24.93 -17.75
N MET A 7 -17.61 -24.65 -19.06
CA MET A 7 -18.03 -23.33 -19.54
C MET A 7 -19.46 -22.94 -19.11
N ALA A 8 -20.39 -23.89 -19.07
CA ALA A 8 -21.78 -23.63 -18.67
C ALA A 8 -21.92 -23.40 -17.16
N GLU A 9 -21.16 -24.14 -16.35
CA GLU A 9 -21.10 -23.95 -14.90
C GLU A 9 -20.45 -22.60 -14.54
N ASN A 10 -19.34 -22.24 -15.20
CA ASN A 10 -18.69 -20.94 -15.01
C ASN A 10 -19.60 -19.76 -15.38
N LYS A 11 -20.38 -19.87 -16.46
CA LYS A 11 -21.31 -18.82 -16.87
C LYS A 11 -22.43 -18.61 -15.85
N ASN A 12 -22.99 -19.70 -15.31
CA ASN A 12 -24.03 -19.63 -14.28
C ASN A 12 -23.50 -19.06 -12.95
N PHE A 13 -22.23 -19.34 -12.64
CA PHE A 13 -21.56 -18.76 -11.48
C PHE A 13 -21.42 -17.24 -11.59
N LEU A 14 -20.87 -16.73 -12.71
CA LEU A 14 -20.68 -15.29 -12.93
C LEU A 14 -22.01 -14.51 -12.83
N GLU A 15 -23.10 -15.06 -13.39
CA GLU A 15 -24.43 -14.45 -13.29
C GLU A 15 -24.96 -14.40 -11.85
N GLN A 16 -24.67 -15.42 -11.01
CA GLN A 16 -25.05 -15.44 -9.60
C GLN A 16 -24.23 -14.48 -8.74
N GLU A 17 -22.92 -14.42 -8.98
CA GLU A 17 -22.00 -13.50 -8.32
C GLU A 17 -22.37 -12.04 -8.64
N GLU A 18 -22.56 -11.71 -9.92
CA GLU A 18 -22.95 -10.36 -10.36
C GLU A 18 -24.26 -9.93 -9.70
N LYS A 19 -25.25 -10.83 -9.64
CA LYS A 19 -26.52 -10.56 -8.97
C LYS A 19 -26.35 -10.26 -7.48
N PHE A 20 -25.57 -11.06 -6.76
CA PHE A 20 -25.35 -10.87 -5.33
C PHE A 20 -24.60 -9.57 -5.01
N LEU A 21 -23.59 -9.23 -5.80
CA LEU A 21 -22.84 -7.99 -5.62
C LEU A 21 -23.70 -6.76 -5.93
N LYS A 22 -24.55 -6.82 -6.96
CA LYS A 22 -25.55 -5.77 -7.27
C LYS A 22 -26.55 -5.59 -6.14
N GLU A 23 -27.10 -6.68 -5.60
CA GLU A 23 -28.02 -6.62 -4.46
C GLU A 23 -27.36 -6.01 -3.22
N SER A 24 -26.08 -6.33 -2.96
CA SER A 24 -25.30 -5.75 -1.86
C SER A 24 -25.10 -4.25 -2.01
N LEU A 25 -24.80 -3.78 -3.24
CA LEU A 25 -24.63 -2.37 -3.56
C LEU A 25 -25.95 -1.58 -3.48
N GLU A 26 -27.04 -2.16 -3.96
CA GLU A 26 -28.37 -1.54 -3.95
C GLU A 26 -28.92 -1.38 -2.52
N LYS A 27 -28.73 -2.41 -1.69
CA LYS A 27 -29.04 -2.35 -0.26
C LYS A 27 -28.30 -1.20 0.42
N TYR A 28 -27.00 -1.09 0.17
CA TYR A 28 -26.18 0.00 0.68
C TYR A 28 -26.68 1.37 0.25
N ARG A 29 -26.98 1.58 -1.05
CA ARG A 29 -27.53 2.86 -1.55
C ARG A 29 -28.83 3.24 -0.83
N THR A 30 -29.71 2.26 -0.62
CA THR A 30 -31.01 2.49 0.04
C THR A 30 -30.86 2.85 1.53
N GLU A 31 -29.89 2.26 2.20
CA GLU A 31 -29.56 2.56 3.61
C GLU A 31 -28.84 3.92 3.73
N ASN A 32 -27.89 4.20 2.84
CA ASN A 32 -27.09 5.43 2.87
C ASN A 32 -27.83 6.68 2.41
N GLN A 33 -28.78 6.62 1.48
CA GLN A 33 -29.59 7.81 1.12
C GLN A 33 -30.30 8.39 2.35
N LYS A 34 -30.64 7.55 3.35
CA LYS A 34 -31.21 8.02 4.61
C LYS A 34 -30.16 8.59 5.57
N GLU A 35 -28.93 8.09 5.51
CA GLU A 35 -27.79 8.51 6.34
C GLU A 35 -27.17 9.82 5.81
N GLU A 36 -27.08 9.98 4.48
CA GLU A 36 -26.60 11.17 3.77
C GLU A 36 -27.52 12.38 4.02
N ILE A 37 -28.85 12.19 3.98
CA ILE A 37 -29.84 13.21 4.37
C ILE A 37 -29.68 13.62 5.85
N ASN A 38 -29.20 12.73 6.71
CA ASN A 38 -28.99 13.01 8.12
C ASN A 38 -27.66 13.76 8.35
N LEU A 39 -26.59 13.36 7.65
CA LEU A 39 -25.28 14.02 7.67
C LEU A 39 -25.32 15.42 7.06
N GLU A 40 -26.06 15.66 5.97
CA GLU A 40 -26.23 17.01 5.41
C GLU A 40 -26.80 17.99 6.44
N LYS A 41 -27.77 17.54 7.26
CA LYS A 41 -28.31 18.35 8.36
C LYS A 41 -27.29 18.61 9.46
N GLU A 42 -26.54 17.58 9.86
CA GLU A 42 -25.54 17.68 10.93
C GLU A 42 -24.35 18.57 10.51
N ILE A 43 -23.92 18.48 9.24
CA ILE A 43 -22.93 19.38 8.63
C ILE A 43 -23.46 20.81 8.60
N GLN A 44 -24.72 21.01 8.19
CA GLN A 44 -25.33 22.34 8.16
C GLN A 44 -25.39 22.98 9.56
N GLU A 45 -25.70 22.19 10.60
CA GLU A 45 -25.69 22.63 12.00
C GLU A 45 -24.26 22.98 12.48
N LEU A 46 -23.26 22.18 12.11
CA LEU A 46 -21.85 22.43 12.43
C LEU A 46 -21.30 23.67 11.69
N GLU A 47 -21.67 23.89 10.43
CA GLU A 47 -21.29 25.09 9.66
C GLU A 47 -21.89 26.37 10.29
N GLU A 48 -23.14 26.33 10.74
CA GLU A 48 -23.75 27.44 11.48
C GLU A 48 -23.09 27.69 12.85
N GLU A 49 -22.62 26.63 13.52
CA GLU A 49 -21.85 26.75 14.76
C GLU A 49 -20.43 27.30 14.53
N MET A 50 -19.74 26.82 13.49
CA MET A 50 -18.43 27.35 13.08
C MET A 50 -18.51 28.83 12.72
N LYS A 51 -19.54 29.25 11.99
CA LYS A 51 -19.75 30.66 11.64
C LYS A 51 -19.98 31.53 12.88
N ARG A 52 -20.71 31.03 13.88
CA ARG A 52 -20.87 31.72 15.18
C ARG A 52 -19.54 31.83 15.92
N MET A 53 -18.76 30.76 15.97
CA MET A 53 -17.44 30.78 16.61
C MET A 53 -16.45 31.70 15.89
N GLU A 54 -16.52 31.79 14.55
CA GLU A 54 -15.72 32.70 13.72
C GLU A 54 -16.06 34.17 13.99
N GLU A 55 -17.35 34.49 14.14
CA GLU A 55 -17.81 35.83 14.53
C GLU A 55 -17.39 36.20 15.97
N GLU A 56 -17.31 35.23 16.87
CA GLU A 56 -16.93 35.44 18.28
C GLU A 56 -15.41 35.54 18.50
N ASN A 57 -14.59 34.77 17.76
CA ASN A 57 -13.14 34.83 17.87
C ASN A 57 -12.40 34.46 16.55
N PRO A 58 -12.08 35.45 15.71
CA PRO A 58 -11.56 35.23 14.36
C PRO A 58 -10.15 34.60 14.29
N SER A 59 -9.38 34.55 15.39
CA SER A 59 -8.02 33.99 15.38
C SER A 59 -7.96 32.45 15.41
N ILE A 60 -9.06 31.77 15.72
CA ILE A 60 -9.13 30.29 15.84
C ILE A 60 -8.95 29.59 14.48
N ILE A 61 -9.42 30.22 13.40
CA ILE A 61 -9.31 29.64 12.04
C ILE A 61 -7.87 29.71 11.53
N GLU A 62 -7.15 30.77 11.84
CA GLU A 62 -5.76 30.97 11.41
C GLU A 62 -4.83 29.91 12.04
N GLU A 63 -4.99 29.63 13.34
CA GLU A 63 -4.24 28.57 14.04
C GLU A 63 -4.61 27.15 13.54
N SER A 64 -5.87 26.92 13.15
CA SER A 64 -6.31 25.61 12.62
C SER A 64 -5.85 25.36 11.18
N LYS A 65 -5.81 26.39 10.33
CA LYS A 65 -5.27 26.31 8.96
C LYS A 65 -3.78 26.05 8.99
N GLU A 66 -3.05 26.72 9.87
CA GLU A 66 -1.61 26.48 10.07
C GLU A 66 -1.33 25.04 10.56
N PHE A 67 -2.23 24.45 11.36
CA PHE A 67 -2.15 23.04 11.77
C PHE A 67 -2.37 22.05 10.60
N TRP A 68 -3.37 22.27 9.75
CA TRP A 68 -3.65 21.40 8.60
C TRP A 68 -2.66 21.59 7.44
N ASP A 69 -2.17 22.81 7.20
CA ASP A 69 -1.09 23.09 6.24
C ASP A 69 0.24 22.44 6.64
N ASN A 70 0.50 22.28 7.95
CA ASN A 70 1.66 21.52 8.45
C ASN A 70 1.48 19.99 8.35
N LEU A 71 0.24 19.49 8.26
CA LEU A 71 -0.06 18.06 8.11
C LEU A 71 -0.12 17.61 6.64
N SER A 72 -0.50 18.52 5.75
CA SER A 72 -0.52 18.28 4.31
C SER A 72 0.90 18.43 3.78
N ILE A 73 1.65 17.32 3.71
CA ILE A 73 2.79 17.24 2.81
C ILE A 73 2.19 17.38 1.41
N LYS A 74 2.23 18.61 0.87
CA LYS A 74 1.80 18.89 -0.49
C LYS A 74 2.59 18.00 -1.43
N ASP A 75 1.86 17.23 -2.23
CA ASP A 75 2.36 16.63 -3.45
C ASP A 75 2.78 17.79 -4.37
N ASP A 76 4.09 18.08 -4.40
CA ASP A 76 4.66 19.00 -5.39
C ASP A 76 4.81 18.24 -6.72
N ASP A 77 4.07 18.74 -7.71
CA ASP A 77 3.91 18.27 -9.08
C ASP A 77 5.24 17.95 -9.81
N GLU A 78 5.28 16.79 -10.47
CA GLU A 78 5.82 16.50 -11.82
C GLU A 78 6.83 17.48 -12.51
N ASN A 79 7.87 17.94 -11.82
CA ASN A 79 9.28 18.09 -12.29
C ASN A 79 10.08 18.94 -11.31
N ASP A 80 10.25 18.43 -10.10
CA ASP A 80 11.14 19.02 -9.11
C ASP A 80 12.62 18.71 -9.36
N LEU A 81 12.93 17.88 -10.34
CA LEU A 81 14.30 17.55 -10.70
C LEU A 81 15.02 18.76 -11.30
N GLU A 82 16.11 19.18 -10.64
CA GLU A 82 17.00 20.23 -11.11
C GLU A 82 18.20 19.63 -11.87
N ASN A 83 18.73 18.50 -11.40
CA ASN A 83 19.89 17.85 -12.00
C ASN A 83 19.89 16.33 -11.75
N GLU A 84 20.36 15.57 -12.74
CA GLU A 84 20.63 14.13 -12.63
C GLU A 84 22.10 13.87 -13.00
N GLU A 85 22.83 13.20 -12.10
CA GLU A 85 24.21 12.81 -12.30
C GLU A 85 24.34 11.29 -12.20
N VAL A 86 25.00 10.67 -13.18
CA VAL A 86 25.30 9.24 -13.18
C VAL A 86 26.80 9.05 -12.96
N ASN A 87 27.15 8.37 -11.86
CA ASN A 87 28.52 8.01 -11.52
C ASN A 87 28.73 6.51 -11.64
N THR A 88 29.27 6.07 -12.78
CA THR A 88 29.53 4.67 -13.07
C THR A 88 30.64 4.05 -12.22
N GLU A 89 31.60 4.85 -11.74
CA GLU A 89 32.69 4.38 -10.87
C GLU A 89 32.17 4.06 -9.46
N LYS A 90 31.32 4.94 -8.93
CA LYS A 90 30.70 4.76 -7.61
C LYS A 90 29.46 3.86 -7.65
N LYS A 91 28.94 3.55 -8.84
CA LYS A 91 27.66 2.85 -9.04
C LYS A 91 26.49 3.61 -8.41
N GLU A 92 26.50 4.93 -8.60
CA GLU A 92 25.54 5.83 -8.00
C GLU A 92 24.82 6.65 -9.08
N ARG A 93 23.54 6.90 -8.86
CA ARG A 93 22.81 7.94 -9.56
C ARG A 93 22.31 8.95 -8.53
N VAL A 94 22.56 10.23 -8.80
CA VAL A 94 22.23 11.32 -7.90
C VAL A 94 21.20 12.21 -8.57
N TYR A 95 20.04 12.34 -7.93
CA TYR A 95 19.01 13.30 -8.30
C TYR A 95 19.10 14.47 -7.33
N THR A 96 19.17 15.69 -7.86
CA THR A 96 19.07 16.92 -7.07
C THR A 96 17.77 17.60 -7.43
N LEU A 97 16.93 17.85 -6.42
CA LEU A 97 15.67 18.55 -6.58
C LEU A 97 15.86 20.06 -6.40
N LYS A 98 14.95 20.88 -6.95
CA LYS A 98 14.96 22.36 -6.85
C LYS A 98 15.03 22.88 -5.42
N ASN A 99 14.46 22.14 -4.48
CA ASN A 99 14.52 22.45 -3.04
C ASN A 99 15.88 22.10 -2.39
N LYS A 100 16.87 21.70 -3.21
CA LYS A 100 18.22 21.24 -2.83
C LYS A 100 18.27 19.91 -2.08
N THR A 101 17.16 19.18 -2.01
CA THR A 101 17.14 17.78 -1.57
C THR A 101 17.94 16.94 -2.55
N LYS A 102 18.72 15.99 -2.05
CA LYS A 102 19.48 15.05 -2.86
C LYS A 102 19.01 13.62 -2.62
N ILE A 103 18.83 12.87 -3.69
CA ILE A 103 18.43 11.47 -3.63
C ILE A 103 19.49 10.65 -4.37
N ILE A 104 20.08 9.67 -3.69
CA ILE A 104 21.19 8.87 -4.21
C ILE A 104 20.75 7.43 -4.30
N TYR A 105 20.71 6.90 -5.51
CA TYR A 105 20.47 5.49 -5.81
C TYR A 105 21.80 4.79 -5.91
N LYS A 106 21.97 3.68 -5.19
CA LYS A 106 23.21 2.89 -5.13
C LYS A 106 22.95 1.47 -5.65
N TYR A 107 23.83 1.01 -6.55
CA TYR A 107 23.69 -0.27 -7.24
C TYR A 107 24.84 -1.23 -6.92
N GLU A 108 24.57 -2.54 -6.93
CA GLU A 108 25.58 -3.56 -6.59
C GLU A 108 26.65 -3.75 -7.67
N LYS A 109 26.27 -3.61 -8.95
CA LYS A 109 27.13 -3.84 -10.12
C LYS A 109 27.17 -2.60 -11.02
N ASN A 110 28.25 -2.45 -11.78
CA ASN A 110 28.35 -1.41 -12.80
C ASN A 110 27.31 -1.73 -13.89
N THR A 111 26.30 -0.89 -14.06
CA THR A 111 25.34 -0.99 -15.14
C THR A 111 25.57 0.15 -16.11
N ILE A 112 25.81 -0.19 -17.39
CA ILE A 112 25.83 0.79 -18.49
C ILE A 112 24.39 1.02 -18.98
N ASP A 113 23.51 0.05 -18.75
CA ASP A 113 22.11 0.07 -19.15
C ASP A 113 21.20 0.29 -17.93
N LEU A 114 20.46 1.39 -17.96
CA LEU A 114 19.67 1.89 -16.83
C LEU A 114 18.27 1.26 -16.75
N ASP A 115 17.83 0.64 -17.84
CA ASP A 115 16.55 -0.08 -17.91
C ASP A 115 16.63 -1.45 -17.19
N ASP A 116 17.83 -1.97 -16.95
CA ASP A 116 18.10 -3.25 -16.27
C ASP A 116 18.67 -3.06 -14.83
N CYS A 117 18.20 -2.01 -14.14
CA CYS A 117 18.77 -1.58 -12.85
C CYS A 117 17.94 -1.93 -11.62
N ARG A 118 16.65 -2.25 -11.75
CA ARG A 118 15.77 -2.45 -10.58
C ARG A 118 16.25 -3.63 -9.73
N ALA A 119 16.56 -4.76 -10.37
CA ALA A 119 17.09 -5.97 -9.72
C ALA A 119 18.42 -5.75 -8.97
N LYS A 120 19.19 -4.73 -9.39
CA LYS A 120 20.54 -4.44 -8.87
C LYS A 120 20.55 -3.27 -7.90
N LEU A 121 19.38 -2.66 -7.64
CA LEU A 121 19.24 -1.60 -6.66
C LEU A 121 19.48 -2.18 -5.27
N ALA A 122 20.43 -1.57 -4.54
CA ALA A 122 20.79 -1.99 -3.20
C ALA A 122 20.28 -1.00 -2.14
N LYS A 123 20.33 0.30 -2.47
CA LYS A 123 20.01 1.35 -1.51
C LYS A 123 19.53 2.62 -2.19
N ILE A 124 18.61 3.32 -1.56
CA ILE A 124 18.30 4.72 -1.88
C ILE A 124 18.50 5.55 -0.60
N GLU A 125 19.17 6.69 -0.71
CA GLU A 125 19.39 7.63 0.39
C GLU A 125 18.80 8.99 0.02
N LYS A 126 18.00 9.58 0.92
CA LYS A 126 17.49 10.94 0.78
C LYS A 126 18.16 11.86 1.79
N TYR A 127 18.66 12.99 1.30
CA TYR A 127 19.32 14.04 2.07
C TYR A 127 18.56 15.34 1.93
N ASN A 128 18.40 16.05 3.05
CA ASN A 128 17.80 17.38 3.05
C ASN A 128 18.75 18.44 2.47
N LYS A 129 18.25 19.68 2.37
CA LYS A 129 19.02 20.85 1.88
C LYS A 129 20.32 21.14 2.64
N ASP A 130 20.42 20.70 3.89
CA ASP A 130 21.59 20.88 4.76
C ASP A 130 22.57 19.70 4.66
N GLY A 131 22.27 18.70 3.81
CA GLY A 131 23.09 17.51 3.60
C GLY A 131 22.97 16.46 4.70
N LYS A 132 21.96 16.56 5.57
CA LYS A 132 21.64 15.53 6.59
C LYS A 132 20.76 14.44 5.98
N ILE A 133 20.97 13.20 6.41
CA ILE A 133 20.15 12.09 5.93
C ILE A 133 18.76 12.16 6.57
N GLU A 134 17.72 12.04 5.74
CA GLU A 134 16.33 11.97 6.18
C GLU A 134 15.84 10.53 6.12
N VAL A 135 16.19 9.81 5.06
CA VAL A 135 15.65 8.47 4.81
C VAL A 135 16.67 7.56 4.13
N GLU A 136 16.69 6.29 4.54
CA GLU A 136 17.44 5.20 3.90
C GLU A 136 16.50 4.06 3.54
N CYS A 137 16.45 3.69 2.26
CA CYS A 137 15.78 2.49 1.79
C CYS A 137 16.80 1.42 1.45
N PHE A 138 16.57 0.20 1.94
CA PHE A 138 17.38 -0.96 1.65
C PHE A 138 16.59 -1.94 0.79
N TYR A 139 17.26 -2.39 -0.26
CA TYR A 139 16.75 -3.32 -1.24
C TYR A 139 17.59 -4.59 -1.23
N HIS A 140 16.94 -5.70 -1.54
CA HIS A 140 17.60 -6.98 -1.75
C HIS A 140 17.03 -7.61 -3.02
N TYR A 141 17.89 -7.85 -4.02
CA TYR A 141 17.47 -8.24 -5.36
C TYR A 141 16.42 -7.28 -5.95
N GLY A 142 16.55 -5.99 -5.62
CA GLY A 142 15.60 -4.96 -6.02
C GLY A 142 14.23 -4.99 -5.33
N PHE A 143 13.99 -5.93 -4.41
CA PHE A 143 12.84 -5.91 -3.51
C PHE A 143 13.11 -5.01 -2.32
N LEU A 144 12.17 -4.11 -2.03
CA LEU A 144 12.25 -3.28 -0.82
C LEU A 144 12.18 -4.19 0.41
N LYS A 145 13.11 -3.97 1.35
CA LYS A 145 13.21 -4.73 2.61
C LYS A 145 13.01 -3.87 3.83
N LYS A 146 13.53 -2.64 3.79
CA LYS A 146 13.57 -1.79 4.97
C LYS A 146 13.60 -0.32 4.56
N ILE A 147 12.85 0.51 5.25
CA ILE A 147 13.01 1.97 5.20
C ILE A 147 13.36 2.45 6.61
N ILE A 148 14.35 3.33 6.74
CA ILE A 148 14.73 3.98 8.00
C ILE A 148 14.55 5.47 7.83
N TYR A 149 13.79 6.09 8.72
CA TYR A 149 13.57 7.53 8.78
C TYR A 149 14.36 8.13 9.94
N TYR A 150 14.90 9.32 9.72
CA TYR A 150 15.74 10.03 10.66
C TYR A 150 15.12 11.37 11.08
N ASN A 151 15.33 11.73 12.34
CA ASN A 151 15.05 13.06 12.85
C ASN A 151 16.16 14.05 12.41
N GLU A 152 15.91 15.35 12.59
CA GLU A 152 16.90 16.40 12.30
C GLU A 152 18.19 16.28 13.13
N ASP A 153 18.11 15.67 14.31
CA ASP A 153 19.23 15.36 15.20
C ASP A 153 19.97 14.06 14.83
N GLN A 154 19.56 13.41 13.73
CA GLN A 154 20.11 12.15 13.19
C GLN A 154 19.88 10.92 14.07
N THR A 155 18.93 11.00 15.01
CA THR A 155 18.38 9.81 15.67
C THR A 155 17.36 9.13 14.77
N ILE A 156 17.19 7.81 14.93
CA ILE A 156 16.17 7.04 14.21
C ILE A 156 14.79 7.49 14.69
N ASN A 157 13.92 7.86 13.77
CA ASN A 157 12.52 8.14 14.01
C ASN A 157 11.71 6.84 13.94
N ASN A 158 11.68 6.20 12.77
CA ASN A 158 10.98 4.95 12.56
C ASN A 158 11.66 4.05 11.53
N ILE A 159 11.31 2.77 11.59
CA ILE A 159 11.79 1.75 10.66
C ILE A 159 10.61 0.95 10.16
N ASP A 160 10.45 0.89 8.85
CA ASP A 160 9.45 0.05 8.18
C ASP A 160 10.12 -1.23 7.67
N TYR A 161 9.47 -2.38 7.88
CA TYR A 161 9.98 -3.69 7.50
C TYR A 161 9.09 -4.36 6.46
N PHE A 162 9.66 -4.74 5.32
CA PHE A 162 8.97 -5.31 4.17
C PHE A 162 9.42 -6.76 3.96
N ASN A 163 8.52 -7.71 4.26
CA ASN A 163 8.80 -9.14 4.16
C ASN A 163 7.73 -9.91 3.35
N ILE A 164 6.63 -9.25 3.01
CA ILE A 164 5.55 -9.84 2.23
C ILE A 164 5.55 -9.17 0.87
N TYR A 165 5.38 -9.99 -0.16
CA TYR A 165 5.25 -9.58 -1.54
C TYR A 165 3.96 -10.17 -2.12
N TYR A 166 3.35 -9.46 -3.05
CA TYR A 166 2.15 -9.94 -3.73
C TYR A 166 2.20 -9.62 -5.22
N ASN A 167 1.55 -10.46 -6.03
CA ASN A 167 1.45 -10.19 -7.46
C ASN A 167 0.45 -9.05 -7.69
N ASN A 168 0.87 -8.03 -8.45
CA ASN A 168 -0.02 -6.96 -8.87
C ASN A 168 -0.89 -7.35 -10.06
N GLU A 169 -0.50 -8.38 -10.84
CA GLU A 169 -1.35 -8.91 -11.90
C GLU A 169 -2.62 -9.47 -11.27
N GLN A 170 -3.74 -8.81 -11.57
CA GLN A 170 -5.08 -9.29 -11.33
C GLN A 170 -5.17 -10.69 -11.96
N PRO A 171 -5.23 -11.77 -11.16
CA PRO A 171 -5.73 -12.98 -11.74
C PRO A 171 -7.20 -12.67 -12.00
N SER A 172 -7.54 -12.48 -13.28
CA SER A 172 -8.85 -12.93 -13.70
C SER A 172 -9.04 -14.32 -13.10
N ILE A 173 -10.24 -14.57 -12.60
CA ILE A 173 -10.72 -15.85 -12.08
C ILE A 173 -10.20 -17.04 -12.94
N SER A 174 -9.96 -16.85 -14.26
CA SER A 174 -9.47 -17.89 -15.18
C SER A 174 -7.98 -17.90 -15.60
N SER A 175 -7.09 -17.01 -15.14
CA SER A 175 -5.71 -16.95 -15.70
C SER A 175 -4.70 -17.75 -14.87
N VAL A 176 -4.62 -19.06 -15.13
CA VAL A 176 -3.60 -19.95 -14.56
C VAL A 176 -2.26 -19.77 -15.29
N TYR A 177 -1.40 -18.88 -14.77
CA TYR A 177 0.02 -18.85 -15.17
C TYR A 177 0.80 -19.96 -14.44
N SER A 178 0.63 -21.20 -14.92
CA SER A 178 1.27 -22.40 -14.34
C SER A 178 2.81 -22.31 -14.30
N PHE A 179 3.43 -21.63 -15.27
CA PHE A 179 4.88 -21.49 -15.35
C PHE A 179 5.44 -20.54 -14.28
N PHE A 180 4.78 -19.40 -14.04
CA PHE A 180 5.22 -18.38 -13.08
C PHE A 180 5.22 -18.91 -11.64
N ILE A 181 4.18 -19.66 -11.27
CA ILE A 181 4.04 -20.24 -9.93
C ILE A 181 5.20 -21.19 -9.61
N SER A 182 5.60 -22.03 -10.57
CA SER A 182 6.64 -23.05 -10.34
C SER A 182 8.03 -22.47 -10.07
N LYS A 183 8.40 -21.35 -10.73
CA LYS A 183 9.64 -20.64 -10.41
C LYS A 183 9.57 -19.92 -9.06
N MET A 184 8.39 -19.42 -8.68
CA MET A 184 8.20 -18.72 -7.41
C MET A 184 8.25 -19.64 -6.19
N ASP A 185 7.73 -20.87 -6.31
CA ASP A 185 7.81 -21.89 -5.24
C ASP A 185 9.26 -22.20 -4.81
N LYS A 186 10.25 -21.94 -5.68
CA LYS A 186 11.67 -22.09 -5.37
C LYS A 186 12.15 -21.07 -4.32
N TYR A 187 11.66 -19.83 -4.37
CA TYR A 187 12.20 -18.71 -3.59
C TYR A 187 11.24 -18.14 -2.55
N PHE A 188 9.94 -18.40 -2.70
CA PHE A 188 8.91 -17.84 -1.85
C PHE A 188 8.10 -18.93 -1.17
N LYS A 189 7.83 -18.71 0.11
CA LYS A 189 6.77 -19.43 0.81
C LYS A 189 5.42 -18.86 0.40
N ILE A 190 4.65 -19.65 -0.33
CA ILE A 190 3.31 -19.31 -0.76
C ILE A 190 2.31 -19.50 0.37
N LYS A 191 1.54 -18.45 0.67
CA LYS A 191 0.39 -18.50 1.57
C LYS A 191 -0.87 -18.16 0.78
N ASN A 192 -1.75 -19.14 0.67
CA ASN A 192 -3.08 -18.96 0.10
C ASN A 192 -3.99 -18.30 1.14
N LEU A 193 -4.64 -17.21 0.74
CA LEU A 193 -5.75 -16.65 1.51
C LEU A 193 -7.06 -17.41 1.15
N GLU A 194 -8.01 -17.48 2.07
CA GLU A 194 -9.28 -18.19 1.87
C GLU A 194 -10.39 -17.23 1.40
N GLU A 195 -11.34 -17.71 0.61
CA GLU A 195 -12.48 -16.91 0.10
C GLU A 195 -13.33 -16.31 1.21
N LYS A 196 -13.51 -17.03 2.33
CA LYS A 196 -14.25 -16.54 3.49
C LYS A 196 -13.66 -15.25 4.11
N ASN A 197 -12.42 -14.91 3.73
CA ASN A 197 -11.72 -13.72 4.19
C ASN A 197 -11.81 -12.55 3.19
N ILE A 198 -12.55 -12.69 2.09
CA ILE A 198 -12.79 -11.61 1.13
C ILE A 198 -13.84 -10.67 1.73
N LYS A 199 -13.47 -9.39 1.82
CA LYS A 199 -14.35 -8.30 2.22
C LYS A 199 -14.84 -7.56 0.98
N ILE A 200 -16.11 -7.18 0.95
CA ILE A 200 -16.71 -6.44 -0.16
C ILE A 200 -16.78 -4.96 0.23
N TYR A 201 -16.33 -4.10 -0.67
CA TYR A 201 -16.37 -2.65 -0.51
C TYR A 201 -17.01 -1.99 -1.74
N ALA A 202 -17.89 -1.03 -1.51
CA ALA A 202 -18.37 -0.12 -2.56
C ALA A 202 -17.36 1.01 -2.77
N ASN A 203 -17.03 1.30 -4.02
CA ASN A 203 -16.40 2.57 -4.36
C ASN A 203 -17.48 3.67 -4.36
N THR A 204 -17.21 4.76 -3.67
CA THR A 204 -18.08 5.92 -3.53
C THR A 204 -17.30 7.19 -3.86
N GLU A 205 -18.00 8.30 -4.11
CA GLU A 205 -17.37 9.60 -4.36
C GLU A 205 -16.44 10.05 -3.21
N TYR A 206 -16.61 9.50 -2.01
CA TYR A 206 -15.83 9.81 -0.80
C TYR A 206 -14.89 8.67 -0.34
N GLY A 207 -14.67 7.63 -1.18
CA GLY A 207 -13.77 6.50 -0.88
C GLY A 207 -14.47 5.14 -0.79
N PHE A 208 -13.86 4.17 -0.09
CA PHE A 208 -14.35 2.79 -0.02
C PHE A 208 -15.24 2.55 1.23
N LYS A 209 -16.47 2.06 1.06
CA LYS A 209 -17.36 1.68 2.20
C LYS A 209 -17.58 0.17 2.25
N PHE A 210 -17.35 -0.42 3.43
CA PHE A 210 -17.51 -1.85 3.66
C PHE A 210 -18.98 -2.27 3.57
N LEU A 211 -19.27 -3.29 2.77
CA LEU A 211 -20.62 -3.80 2.53
C LEU A 211 -20.90 -5.14 3.22
N GLY A 212 -19.84 -5.90 3.53
CA GLY A 212 -19.96 -7.23 4.12
C GLY A 212 -18.87 -8.18 3.67
N ASN A 213 -18.93 -9.43 4.12
CA ASN A 213 -18.00 -10.47 3.69
C ASN A 213 -18.56 -11.25 2.51
N TYR A 214 -17.66 -11.71 1.64
CA TYR A 214 -18.02 -12.54 0.50
C TYR A 214 -18.52 -13.92 0.96
N PRO A 215 -19.62 -14.43 0.39
CA PRO A 215 -20.22 -15.69 0.81
C PRO A 215 -19.39 -16.91 0.38
N SER A 216 -18.81 -17.60 1.37
CA SER A 216 -17.93 -18.78 1.17
C SER A 216 -18.55 -20.01 0.47
N ASN A 217 -19.85 -19.99 0.17
CA ASN A 217 -20.58 -21.11 -0.43
C ASN A 217 -20.87 -20.92 -1.93
N MET A 218 -20.47 -19.81 -2.53
CA MET A 218 -20.71 -19.54 -3.95
C MET A 218 -19.81 -20.34 -4.89
N ILE A 219 -18.58 -20.72 -4.48
CA ILE A 219 -17.65 -21.52 -5.27
C ILE A 219 -17.43 -22.87 -4.59
N LYS A 220 -18.05 -23.95 -5.08
CA LYS A 220 -17.69 -25.33 -4.68
C LYS A 220 -16.57 -25.91 -5.54
N THR A 221 -16.20 -25.25 -6.62
CA THR A 221 -15.32 -25.76 -7.67
C THR A 221 -14.24 -24.72 -7.99
N ASN A 222 -13.02 -25.06 -7.59
CA ASN A 222 -11.74 -24.42 -7.91
C ASN A 222 -11.35 -23.16 -7.12
N LYS A 223 -10.56 -23.44 -6.08
CA LYS A 223 -9.68 -22.57 -5.28
C LYS A 223 -9.03 -21.46 -6.11
N GLU A 224 -9.64 -20.29 -6.13
CA GLU A 224 -8.96 -19.07 -6.58
C GLU A 224 -8.33 -18.38 -5.38
N SER A 225 -7.08 -18.78 -5.13
CA SER A 225 -6.26 -18.18 -4.10
C SER A 225 -5.40 -17.07 -4.71
N LEU A 226 -5.70 -15.81 -4.40
CA LEU A 226 -4.65 -14.79 -4.34
C LEU A 226 -3.55 -15.29 -3.39
N ILE A 227 -2.33 -15.32 -3.91
CA ILE A 227 -1.14 -15.89 -3.29
C ILE A 227 -0.33 -14.75 -2.66
N LEU A 228 -0.21 -14.77 -1.33
CA LEU A 228 0.83 -13.99 -0.64
C LEU A 228 2.14 -14.75 -0.74
N LYS A 229 3.21 -14.03 -1.09
CA LYS A 229 4.55 -14.59 -1.26
C LYS A 229 5.44 -14.01 -0.18
N ILE A 230 5.96 -14.87 0.68
CA ILE A 230 6.92 -14.48 1.71
C ILE A 230 8.27 -14.95 1.20
N LEU A 231 9.20 -14.02 0.97
CA LEU A 231 10.54 -14.41 0.53
C LEU A 231 11.15 -15.32 1.59
N ILE A 232 11.73 -16.44 1.17
CA ILE A 232 12.46 -17.32 2.08
C ILE A 232 13.74 -16.58 2.49
N ASP A 233 13.97 -16.45 3.80
CA ASP A 233 15.17 -15.79 4.31
C ASP A 233 16.43 -16.53 3.83
N ASP A 234 17.50 -15.75 3.58
CA ASP A 234 18.83 -16.23 3.20
C ASP A 234 18.91 -17.06 1.89
N ILE A 235 17.92 -16.94 1.00
CA ILE A 235 17.93 -17.61 -0.31
C ILE A 235 18.58 -16.72 -1.38
N GLU A 236 19.51 -17.29 -2.16
CA GLU A 236 20.06 -16.63 -3.34
C GLU A 236 19.11 -16.83 -4.53
N ILE A 237 18.69 -15.73 -5.17
CA ILE A 237 17.81 -15.75 -6.33
C ILE A 237 18.63 -15.56 -7.61
N GLU A 238 18.39 -16.40 -8.61
CA GLU A 238 19.04 -16.27 -9.92
C GLU A 238 18.61 -14.95 -10.59
N GLN A 239 19.57 -14.22 -11.18
CA GLN A 239 19.32 -12.90 -11.78
C GLN A 239 18.19 -12.92 -12.82
N GLU A 240 18.14 -13.95 -13.66
CA GLU A 240 17.09 -14.14 -14.67
C GLU A 240 15.69 -14.30 -14.06
N ASP A 241 15.61 -14.89 -12.85
CA ASP A 241 14.35 -15.03 -12.12
C ASP A 241 13.97 -13.73 -11.40
N ILE A 242 14.94 -12.94 -10.92
CA ILE A 242 14.69 -11.64 -10.29
C ILE A 242 14.08 -10.66 -11.29
N GLU A 243 14.68 -10.52 -12.47
CA GLU A 243 14.18 -9.63 -13.53
C GLU A 243 12.73 -9.93 -13.90
N TYR A 244 12.35 -11.20 -13.79
CA TYR A 244 10.98 -11.63 -14.01
C TYR A 244 10.04 -11.29 -12.84
N PHE A 245 10.49 -11.47 -11.60
CA PHE A 245 9.63 -11.25 -10.42
C PHE A 245 9.47 -9.78 -10.04
N ILE A 246 10.49 -8.96 -10.29
CA ILE A 246 10.55 -7.61 -9.71
C ILE A 246 9.48 -6.67 -10.26
N ASP A 247 9.06 -6.88 -11.50
CA ASP A 247 8.01 -6.08 -12.12
C ASP A 247 6.60 -6.55 -11.74
N ASP A 248 6.45 -7.82 -11.38
CA ASP A 248 5.18 -8.42 -11.02
C ASP A 248 4.85 -8.28 -9.53
N LEU A 249 5.87 -8.20 -8.67
CA LEU A 249 5.70 -8.21 -7.22
C LEU A 249 5.75 -6.81 -6.62
N LYS A 250 4.75 -6.50 -5.79
CA LYS A 250 4.73 -5.31 -4.95
C LYS A 250 5.15 -5.65 -3.52
N SER A 251 5.91 -4.74 -2.91
CA SER A 251 6.39 -4.86 -1.53
C SER A 251 5.32 -4.45 -0.53
N PHE A 252 5.20 -5.19 0.58
CA PHE A 252 4.21 -4.91 1.62
C PHE A 252 4.86 -4.80 3.02
N PRO A 253 4.57 -3.72 3.79
CA PRO A 253 5.09 -3.56 5.13
C PRO A 253 4.43 -4.56 6.05
N THR A 254 5.21 -5.08 6.99
CA THR A 254 4.73 -6.02 8.02
C THR A 254 4.65 -5.35 9.37
N ILE A 255 5.66 -4.53 9.68
CA ILE A 255 5.80 -3.82 10.94
C ILE A 255 6.44 -2.46 10.66
N THR A 256 5.96 -1.42 11.32
CA THR A 256 6.69 -0.16 11.51
C THR A 256 7.04 -0.01 12.97
N GLU A 257 8.32 0.18 13.28
CA GLU A 257 8.81 0.44 14.64
C GLU A 257 9.14 1.92 14.78
N TYR A 258 8.57 2.58 15.77
CA TYR A 258 8.86 3.98 16.11
C TYR A 258 9.77 4.07 17.31
N TYR A 259 10.72 4.99 17.25
CA TYR A 259 11.82 5.14 18.18
C TYR A 259 11.80 6.51 18.85
N SER A 260 12.18 6.52 20.13
CA SER A 260 12.53 7.72 20.86
C SER A 260 13.66 7.38 21.82
N ASN A 261 14.73 8.19 21.83
CA ASN A 261 15.94 7.92 22.62
C ASN A 261 16.48 6.48 22.41
N ASN A 262 16.53 6.03 21.14
CA ASN A 262 16.97 4.68 20.74
C ASN A 262 16.18 3.52 21.39
N LYS A 263 14.95 3.78 21.85
CA LYS A 263 14.02 2.76 22.35
C LYS A 263 12.74 2.76 21.53
N ILE A 264 12.20 1.57 21.31
CA ILE A 264 10.90 1.41 20.62
C ILE A 264 9.81 1.94 21.55
N ILE A 265 9.02 2.88 21.06
CA ILE A 265 7.87 3.45 21.78
C ILE A 265 6.54 2.92 21.25
N LYS A 266 6.51 2.51 19.98
CA LYS A 266 5.30 2.10 19.27
C LYS A 266 5.67 1.13 18.15
N LYS A 267 4.83 0.13 17.92
CA LYS A 267 4.86 -0.71 16.71
C LYS A 267 3.51 -0.69 16.03
N ASP A 268 3.50 -0.38 14.75
CA ASP A 268 2.34 -0.59 13.88
C ASP A 268 2.49 -1.96 13.21
N ILE A 269 1.43 -2.76 13.27
CA ILE A 269 1.38 -4.12 12.74
C ILE A 269 0.40 -4.14 11.60
N PHE A 270 0.89 -4.57 10.45
CA PHE A 270 0.13 -4.59 9.20
C PHE A 270 -0.26 -6.00 8.83
N LYS A 271 -1.38 -6.10 8.11
CA LYS A 271 -1.84 -7.32 7.46
C LYS A 271 -2.29 -7.02 6.04
N VAL A 272 -2.39 -8.06 5.24
CA VAL A 272 -3.01 -7.99 3.92
C VAL A 272 -4.43 -8.55 4.01
N GLU A 273 -5.39 -7.80 3.49
CA GLU A 273 -6.77 -8.23 3.33
C GLU A 273 -7.11 -8.42 1.85
N ARG A 274 -8.06 -9.32 1.58
CA ARG A 274 -8.66 -9.43 0.24
C ARG A 274 -9.89 -8.55 0.18
N VAL A 275 -9.94 -7.72 -0.85
CA VAL A 275 -11.02 -6.76 -1.03
C VAL A 275 -11.63 -6.96 -2.41
N MET A 276 -12.94 -7.19 -2.45
CA MET A 276 -13.75 -7.11 -3.65
C MET A 276 -14.31 -5.69 -3.74
N GLU A 277 -13.74 -4.88 -4.62
CA GLU A 277 -14.18 -3.53 -4.90
C GLU A 277 -15.28 -3.59 -5.95
N ILE A 278 -16.48 -3.13 -5.59
CA ILE A 278 -17.60 -3.05 -6.52
C ILE A 278 -17.92 -1.59 -6.81
N SER A 279 -18.12 -1.29 -8.08
CA SER A 279 -18.57 0.01 -8.55
C SER A 279 -19.60 -0.17 -9.65
N ASP A 280 -20.48 0.80 -9.76
CA ASP A 280 -21.57 0.79 -10.73
C ASP A 280 -21.62 2.19 -11.34
N ASN A 281 -20.53 2.51 -12.06
CA ASN A 281 -20.45 3.65 -12.97
C ASN A 281 -21.28 3.33 -14.23
N LEU A 282 -20.96 3.85 -15.42
CA LEU A 282 -21.68 3.50 -16.66
C LEU A 282 -21.84 1.98 -16.90
N PHE A 283 -21.00 1.14 -16.26
CA PHE A 283 -21.09 -0.32 -16.24
C PHE A 283 -20.77 -0.85 -14.83
N PHE A 284 -21.41 -1.95 -14.43
CA PHE A 284 -21.07 -2.68 -13.20
C PHE A 284 -19.67 -3.28 -13.31
N ASN A 285 -18.80 -2.98 -12.35
CA ASN A 285 -17.44 -3.50 -12.26
C ASN A 285 -17.20 -4.09 -10.87
N ALA A 286 -16.52 -5.24 -10.83
CA ALA A 286 -16.12 -5.91 -9.61
C ALA A 286 -14.66 -6.35 -9.76
N ASN A 287 -13.79 -5.82 -8.89
CA ASN A 287 -12.35 -6.10 -8.93
C ASN A 287 -11.90 -6.70 -7.61
N LEU A 288 -11.24 -7.86 -7.69
CA LEU A 288 -10.61 -8.48 -6.54
C LEU A 288 -9.17 -7.98 -6.41
N THR A 289 -8.86 -7.34 -5.28
CA THR A 289 -7.55 -6.76 -4.98
C THR A 289 -7.02 -7.24 -3.63
N LEU A 290 -5.70 -7.15 -3.44
CA LEU A 290 -5.06 -7.26 -2.13
C LEU A 290 -4.82 -5.85 -1.62
N GLN A 291 -5.35 -5.54 -0.44
CA GLN A 291 -5.15 -4.26 0.21
C GLN A 291 -4.39 -4.42 1.52
N GLY A 292 -3.51 -3.46 1.77
CA GLY A 292 -2.83 -3.33 3.03
C GLY A 292 -3.69 -2.75 4.11
N VAL A 293 -3.57 -3.26 5.34
CA VAL A 293 -4.31 -2.74 6.48
C VAL A 293 -3.39 -2.60 7.69
N LEU A 294 -3.36 -1.41 8.29
CA LEU A 294 -2.90 -1.22 9.65
C LEU A 294 -3.91 -1.86 10.61
N GLU A 295 -3.59 -3.07 11.04
CA GLU A 295 -4.46 -3.87 11.91
C GLU A 295 -4.50 -3.27 13.31
N LYS A 296 -3.31 -3.10 13.90
CA LYS A 296 -3.17 -2.64 15.27
C LYS A 296 -1.87 -1.89 15.50
N THR A 297 -1.90 -1.08 16.54
CA THR A 297 -0.74 -0.42 17.12
C THR A 297 -0.48 -0.95 18.52
N GLU A 298 0.76 -1.33 18.80
CA GLU A 298 1.25 -1.68 20.13
C GLU A 298 2.10 -0.53 20.67
N TYR A 299 1.82 -0.07 21.89
CA TYR A 299 2.60 0.95 22.59
C TYR A 299 3.48 0.28 23.64
N TYR A 300 4.73 0.74 23.76
CA TYR A 300 5.75 0.13 24.59
C TYR A 300 6.12 1.04 25.75
N ASN A 301 6.24 0.47 26.95
CA ASN A 301 6.69 1.19 28.13
C ASN A 301 8.23 1.22 28.23
N LYS A 302 8.76 1.89 29.26
CA LYS A 302 10.21 2.07 29.48
C LYS A 302 11.00 0.76 29.65
N ASP A 303 10.31 -0.33 29.99
CA ASP A 303 10.85 -1.68 30.17
C ASP A 303 10.72 -2.54 28.89
N ASN A 304 10.41 -1.92 27.74
CA ASN A 304 10.18 -2.58 26.45
C ASN A 304 9.06 -3.63 26.47
N LYS A 305 8.04 -3.44 27.32
CA LYS A 305 6.84 -4.29 27.34
C LYS A 305 5.66 -3.56 26.71
N VAL A 306 4.79 -4.33 26.05
CA VAL A 306 3.53 -3.81 25.52
C VAL A 306 2.67 -3.31 26.68
N ASP A 307 2.35 -2.04 26.66
CA ASP A 307 1.52 -1.35 27.65
C ASP A 307 0.07 -1.23 27.18
N LYS A 308 -0.12 -0.96 25.88
CA LYS A 308 -1.43 -0.74 25.27
C LYS A 308 -1.46 -1.27 23.85
N ILE A 309 -2.60 -1.83 23.45
CA ILE A 309 -2.89 -2.20 22.06
C ILE A 309 -4.11 -1.41 21.59
N LYS A 310 -4.04 -0.82 20.40
CA LYS A 310 -5.15 -0.14 19.73
C LYS A 310 -5.42 -0.81 18.39
N GLU A 311 -6.63 -1.30 18.18
CA GLU A 311 -7.09 -1.74 16.86
C GLU A 311 -7.50 -0.51 16.04
N ILE A 312 -7.10 -0.46 14.76
CA ILE A 312 -7.28 0.72 13.90
C ILE A 312 -8.03 0.35 12.61
N ASN A 313 -7.66 -0.78 11.97
CA ASN A 313 -8.21 -1.22 10.69
C ASN A 313 -8.25 -0.10 9.63
N LYS A 314 -7.12 0.59 9.41
CA LYS A 314 -6.98 1.62 8.37
C LYS A 314 -6.28 1.03 7.15
N PHE A 315 -6.81 1.28 5.95
CA PHE A 315 -6.15 0.86 4.71
C PHE A 315 -4.82 1.59 4.52
N ILE A 316 -3.91 0.95 3.82
CA ILE A 316 -2.65 1.56 3.40
C ILE A 316 -2.35 1.24 1.95
N TYR A 317 -1.61 2.14 1.33
CA TYR A 317 -0.94 1.93 0.07
C TYR A 317 0.57 2.08 0.24
N VAL A 318 1.34 1.33 -0.55
CA VAL A 318 2.79 1.47 -0.60
C VAL A 318 3.14 2.05 -1.94
N THR A 319 3.72 3.23 -1.92
CA THR A 319 4.27 3.84 -3.11
C THR A 319 5.70 3.37 -3.28
N GLU A 320 6.04 2.85 -4.46
CA GLU A 320 7.38 2.37 -4.76
C GLU A 320 8.20 3.46 -5.47
N ALA A 321 9.53 3.41 -5.33
CA ALA A 321 10.41 4.29 -6.09
C ALA A 321 10.33 3.91 -7.58
N GLY A 322 9.98 4.87 -8.42
CA GLY A 322 9.77 4.70 -9.86
C GLY A 322 10.07 5.99 -10.65
N PHE A 323 9.59 6.06 -11.88
CA PHE A 323 9.87 7.19 -12.78
C PHE A 323 9.23 8.52 -12.34
N SER A 324 8.06 8.46 -11.70
CA SER A 324 7.33 9.63 -11.18
C SER A 324 7.60 9.92 -9.70
N GLU A 325 8.08 8.93 -8.95
CA GLU A 325 8.28 9.02 -7.51
C GLU A 325 9.68 8.59 -7.09
N TYR A 326 10.44 9.53 -6.53
CA TYR A 326 11.86 9.31 -6.22
C TYR A 326 12.10 8.50 -4.93
N PHE A 327 11.06 8.16 -4.17
CA PHE A 327 11.23 7.52 -2.86
C PHE A 327 10.01 6.71 -2.44
N PRO A 328 10.17 5.48 -1.93
CA PRO A 328 9.03 4.70 -1.47
C PRO A 328 8.51 5.21 -0.11
N ARG A 329 7.21 5.07 0.13
CA ARG A 329 6.55 5.45 1.39
C ARG A 329 5.24 4.68 1.61
N ILE A 330 4.79 4.66 2.87
CA ILE A 330 3.47 4.13 3.24
C ILE A 330 2.49 5.32 3.33
N GLU A 331 1.36 5.19 2.65
CA GLU A 331 0.25 6.15 2.64
C GLU A 331 -1.00 5.52 3.26
N PHE A 332 -1.87 6.33 3.88
CA PHE A 332 -2.96 5.88 4.74
C PHE A 332 -4.34 6.46 4.43
#